data_AF-A0A352INH4-F1
#
_entry.id   AF-A0A352INH4-F1
#
_cell.length_a   1.000
_cell.length_b   1.000
_cell.length_c   1.000
_cell.angle_alpha   90.00
_cell.angle_beta   90.00
_cell.angle_gamma   90.00
#
_symmetry.space_group_name_H-M   'P 1'
#
loop_
_entity.id
_entity.type
_entity.pdbx_description
1 polymer ?
#
loop_
_entity_poly.entity_id
_entity_poly.type
_entity_poly.pdbx_seq_one_letter_code
_entity_poly.pdbx_strand_id
1 'polypeptide(L)' 'QVTVPVLRKLSQVPGIMAWLKSHEALAVWCQGVLQGRPWSALQADRLCLGQREGEDRLRQVVRDLLKDGPGL' A
#
# COMPACT_ATOMS: atom_id res chain seq x y z
N GLN A 1 -10.36 10.07 3.26
CA GLN A 1 -8.89 9.98 3.44
C GLN A 1 -8.53 8.51 3.62
N VAL A 2 -7.46 8.01 3.00
CA VAL A 2 -6.95 6.67 3.29
C VAL A 2 -6.07 6.77 4.53
N THR A 3 -6.59 6.33 5.68
CA THR A 3 -5.81 6.36 6.92
C THR A 3 -5.72 4.94 7.44
N VAL A 4 -4.59 4.29 7.17
CA VAL A 4 -4.26 3.00 7.78
C VAL A 4 -2.94 3.16 8.56
N PRO A 5 -3.00 3.66 9.82
CA PRO A 5 -1.80 3.99 10.59
C PRO A 5 -0.82 2.82 10.73
N VAL A 6 -1.32 1.58 10.74
CA VAL A 6 -0.49 0.38 10.79
C VAL A 6 0.37 0.22 9.53
N LEU A 7 -0.14 0.54 8.34
CA LEU A 7 0.64 0.44 7.09
C LEU A 7 1.72 1.53 7.01
N ARG A 8 1.47 2.71 7.59
CA ARG A 8 2.52 3.73 7.74
C ARG A 8 3.64 3.26 8.66
N LYS A 9 3.30 2.66 9.80
CA LYS A 9 4.31 2.06 10.71
C LYS A 9 5.08 0.94 10.01
N LEU A 10 4.39 0.08 9.27
CA LEU A 10 5.01 -1.01 8.53
C LEU A 10 6.02 -0.49 7.49
N SER A 11 5.72 0.65 6.86
CA SER A 11 6.62 1.30 5.89
C SER A 11 7.93 1.82 6.52
N GLN A 12 7.99 1.95 7.84
CA GLN A 12 9.18 2.40 8.57
C GLN A 12 10.11 1.23 8.93
N VAL A 13 9.64 -0.02 8.84
CA VAL A 13 10.47 -1.19 9.13
C VAL A 13 11.51 -1.35 8.02
N PRO A 14 12.82 -1.49 8.37
CA PRO A 14 13.87 -1.68 7.39
C PRO A 14 13.59 -2.82 6.42
N GLY A 15 13.86 -2.62 5.13
CA GLY A 15 13.64 -3.63 4.10
C GLY A 15 12.23 -3.67 3.52
N ILE A 16 11.19 -3.19 4.22
CA ILE A 16 9.81 -3.26 3.72
C ILE A 16 9.64 -2.47 2.41
N MET A 17 10.08 -1.22 2.35
CA MET A 17 9.96 -0.42 1.12
C MET A 17 10.84 -0.96 -0.01
N ALA A 18 11.95 -1.63 0.31
CA ALA A 18 12.80 -2.27 -0.69
C ALA A 18 12.10 -3.50 -1.29
N TRP A 19 11.45 -4.31 -0.44
CA TRP A 19 10.63 -5.45 -0.86
C TRP A 19 9.38 -5.02 -1.64
N LEU A 20 8.72 -3.95 -1.20
CA LEU A 20 7.53 -3.43 -1.87
C LEU A 20 7.83 -2.87 -3.27
N LYS A 21 9.08 -2.50 -3.55
CA LYS A 21 9.48 -1.94 -4.85
C LYS A 21 9.19 -2.87 -6.04
N SER A 22 9.15 -4.19 -5.81
CA SER A 22 8.81 -5.17 -6.84
C SER A 22 7.31 -5.46 -6.96
N HIS A 23 6.46 -4.83 -6.14
CA HIS A 23 5.01 -5.08 -6.13
C HIS A 23 4.24 -4.05 -6.97
N GLU A 24 3.26 -4.51 -7.73
CA GLU A 24 2.39 -3.66 -8.55
C GLU A 24 1.60 -2.62 -7.73
N ALA A 25 1.34 -2.94 -6.46
CA ALA A 25 0.61 -2.07 -5.55
C ALA A 25 1.48 -0.97 -4.90
N LEU A 26 2.77 -0.86 -5.23
CA LEU A 26 3.68 0.17 -4.71
C LEU A 26 3.09 1.57 -4.86
N ALA A 27 2.50 1.89 -6.01
CA ALA A 27 1.96 3.22 -6.28
C ALA A 27 0.76 3.56 -5.37
N VAL A 28 -0.16 2.60 -5.17
CA VAL A 28 -1.31 2.74 -4.25
C VAL A 28 -0.83 2.90 -2.82
N TRP A 29 0.20 2.15 -2.42
CA TRP A 29 0.79 2.25 -1.10
C TRP A 29 1.43 3.63 -0.86
N CYS A 30 2.33 4.08 -1.72
CA CYS A 30 3.01 5.36 -1.56
C CYS A 30 2.00 6.53 -1.54
N GLN A 31 1.07 6.57 -2.48
CA GLN A 31 0.17 7.70 -2.65
C GLN A 31 -0.98 7.67 -1.63
N GLY A 32 -1.53 6.48 -1.34
CA GLY A 32 -2.64 6.32 -0.39
C GLY A 32 -2.16 6.24 1.06
N VAL A 33 -1.20 5.38 1.37
CA VAL A 33 -0.72 5.16 2.74
C VAL A 33 0.22 6.28 3.17
N LEU A 34 1.32 6.50 2.46
CA LEU A 34 2.36 7.44 2.91
C LEU A 34 1.93 8.90 2.73
N GLN A 35 1.41 9.25 1.55
CA GLN A 35 0.99 10.63 1.24
C GLN A 35 -0.44 10.95 1.68
N GLY A 36 -1.24 9.94 2.05
CA GLY A 36 -2.59 10.14 2.59
C GLY A 36 -3.59 10.67 1.56
N ARG A 37 -3.34 10.50 0.26
CA ARG A 37 -4.24 10.99 -0.80
C ARG A 37 -5.60 10.29 -0.71
N PRO A 38 -6.69 10.97 -1.05
CA PRO A 38 -8.02 10.37 -1.02
C PRO A 38 -8.19 9.34 -2.16
N TRP A 39 -9.05 8.34 -1.94
CA TRP A 39 -9.34 7.30 -2.94
C TRP A 39 -9.80 7.86 -4.28
N SER A 40 -10.58 8.94 -4.29
CA SER A 40 -11.01 9.61 -5.53
C SER A 40 -9.84 10.11 -6.37
N ALA A 41 -8.78 10.63 -5.73
CA ALA A 41 -7.58 11.09 -6.42
C ALA A 41 -6.75 9.90 -6.94
N LEU A 42 -6.64 8.81 -6.17
CA LEU A 42 -5.98 7.58 -6.62
C LEU A 42 -6.70 6.94 -7.81
N GLN A 43 -8.04 6.99 -7.81
CA GLN A 43 -8.87 6.51 -8.93
C GLN A 43 -8.73 7.40 -10.16
N ALA A 44 -8.73 8.72 -10.00
CA ALA A 44 -8.50 9.66 -11.10
C ALA A 44 -7.13 9.42 -11.77
N ASP A 45 -6.12 9.07 -10.98
CA ASP A 45 -4.78 8.72 -11.46
C ASP A 45 -4.66 7.27 -11.96
N ARG A 46 -5.77 6.53 -12.03
CA ARG A 46 -5.86 5.13 -12.47
C ARG A 46 -5.01 4.15 -11.65
N LEU A 47 -4.72 4.48 -10.39
CA LEU A 47 -3.96 3.61 -9.49
C LEU A 47 -4.83 2.49 -8.90
N CYS A 48 -6.13 2.70 -8.84
CA CYS A 48 -7.13 1.72 -8.42
C CYS A 48 -8.47 1.99 -9.13
N LEU A 49 -9.37 1.00 -9.18
CA LEU A 49 -10.70 1.16 -9.77
C LEU A 49 -11.68 1.91 -8.85
N GLY A 50 -11.31 2.06 -7.57
CA GLY A 50 -12.09 2.70 -6.52
C GLY A 50 -11.63 2.21 -5.16
N GLN A 51 -12.27 2.70 -4.10
CA GLN A 51 -11.88 2.42 -2.72
C GLN A 51 -11.77 0.92 -2.42
N ARG A 52 -12.82 0.14 -2.72
CA ARG A 52 -12.86 -1.29 -2.38
C ARG A 52 -11.71 -2.05 -3.02
N GLU A 53 -11.48 -1.83 -4.30
CA GLU A 53 -10.43 -2.49 -5.07
C GLU A 53 -9.03 -2.06 -4.60
N GLY A 54 -8.84 -0.78 -4.28
CA GLY A 54 -7.59 -0.28 -3.69
C GLY A 54 -7.31 -0.87 -2.30
N GLU A 55 -8.32 -1.01 -1.44
CA GLU A 55 -8.19 -1.67 -0.14
C GLU A 55 -7.84 -3.15 -0.29
N ASP A 56 -8.46 -3.85 -1.25
CA ASP A 56 -8.19 -5.27 -1.51
C ASP A 56 -6.76 -5.48 -1.99
N ARG A 57 -6.22 -4.59 -2.83
CA ARG A 57 -4.79 -4.58 -3.19
C ARG A 57 -3.89 -4.39 -1.97
N LEU A 58 -4.20 -3.42 -1.10
CA LEU A 58 -3.40 -3.20 0.12
C LEU A 58 -3.44 -4.42 1.05
N ARG A 59 -4.61 -5.06 1.21
CA ARG A 59 -4.74 -6.30 1.98
C ARG A 59 -3.92 -7.43 1.36
N GLN A 60 -3.89 -7.53 0.04
CA GLN A 60 -3.08 -8.54 -0.66
C GLN A 60 -1.59 -8.33 -0.41
N VAL A 61 -1.08 -7.10 -0.56
CA VAL A 61 0.32 -6.77 -0.26
C VAL A 61 0.69 -7.15 1.17
N VAL A 62 -0.16 -6.88 2.14
CA VAL A 62 0.10 -7.25 3.55
C VAL A 62 0.15 -8.76 3.72
N ARG A 63 -0.72 -9.51 3.04
CA ARG A 63 -0.66 -10.99 3.07
C ARG A 63 0.64 -11.51 2.45
N ASP A 64 1.03 -10.96 1.31
CA ASP A 64 2.27 -11.34 0.63
C ASP A 64 3.49 -10.99 1.49
N LEU A 65 3.46 -9.84 2.18
CA LEU A 65 4.51 -9.43 3.09
C LEU A 65 4.62 -10.36 4.31
N LEU A 66 3.50 -10.78 4.90
CA LEU A 66 3.50 -11.71 6.03
C LEU A 66 4.04 -13.09 5.64
N LYS A 67 3.95 -13.45 4.37
CA LYS A 67 4.38 -14.76 3.86
C LYS A 67 5.83 -14.75 3.38
N ASP A 68 6.19 -13.76 2.56
CA ASP A 68 7.42 -13.73 1.76
C ASP A 68 8.23 -12.43 1.98
N GLY A 69 7.83 -11.61 2.96
CA GLY A 69 8.49 -10.35 3.30
C GLY A 69 9.82 -10.51 4.02
N PRO A 70 10.68 -9.47 4.00
CA PRO A 70 11.87 -9.44 4.84
C PRO A 70 11.41 -9.48 6.30
N GLY A 71 11.97 -10.42 7.06
CA GLY A 71 11.49 -10.87 8.37
C GLY A 71 10.74 -9.82 9.18
N LEU A 72 9.46 -10.10 9.44
CA LEU A 72 8.71 -9.51 10.55
C LEU A 72 9.09 -10.18 11.86
#